data_AF-A0A2J6X7D7-F1
#
_entry.id   AF-A0A2J6X7D7-F1
#
_cell.length_a   1.000
_cell.length_b   1.000
_cell.length_c   1.000
_cell.angle_alpha   90.00
_cell.angle_beta   90.00
_cell.angle_gamma   90.00
#
_symmetry.space_group_name_H-M   'P 1'
#
loop_
_entity.id
_entity.type
_entity.pdbx_description
1 polymer ?
#
loop_
_entity_poly.entity_id
_entity_poly.type
_entity_poly.pdbx_seq_one_letter_code
_entity_poly.pdbx_strand_id
1 'polypeptide(L)' 'GFTGTSIFFDFEKDISITILTNRVYFGRDNNKHMHLRRVIGNLVYKEIL' A
#
# COMPACT_ATOMS: atom_id res chain seq x y z
N GLY A 1 4.32 -8.51 -1.97
CA GLY A 1 5.68 -8.41 -2.55
C GLY A 1 6.75 -8.61 -1.48
N PHE A 2 7.95 -9.06 -1.89
CA PHE A 2 9.13 -9.27 -1.04
C PHE A 2 9.53 -8.03 -0.20
N THR A 3 9.22 -6.83 -0.70
CA THR A 3 9.46 -5.53 -0.06
C THR A 3 8.27 -4.98 0.72
N GLY A 4 7.05 -5.48 0.48
CA GLY A 4 5.82 -4.89 1.04
C GLY A 4 5.06 -3.98 0.08
N THR A 5 5.21 -4.14 -1.24
CA THR A 5 4.41 -3.41 -2.24
C THR A 5 2.92 -3.79 -2.21
N SER A 6 2.05 -2.78 -2.34
CA SER A 6 0.61 -2.90 -2.60
C SER A 6 0.27 -2.18 -3.90
N ILE A 7 -0.51 -2.83 -4.78
CA ILE A 7 -0.96 -2.27 -6.07
C ILE A 7 -2.48 -2.42 -6.12
N PHE A 8 -3.16 -1.36 -6.52
CA PHE A 8 -4.60 -1.31 -6.68
C PHE A 8 -4.94 -0.60 -8.00
N PHE A 9 -5.95 -1.11 -8.70
CA PHE A 9 -6.48 -0.54 -9.93
C PHE A 9 -8.00 -0.46 -9.82
N ASP A 10 -8.54 0.69 -10.21
CA ASP A 10 -9.96 0.90 -10.43
C ASP A 10 -10.13 1.42 -11.86
N PHE A 11 -10.51 0.52 -12.75
CA PHE A 11 -10.66 0.81 -14.18
C PHE A 11 -11.92 1.61 -14.50
N GLU A 12 -12.94 1.59 -13.63
CA GLU A 12 -14.14 2.41 -13.85
C GLU A 12 -13.86 3.89 -13.60
N LYS A 13 -12.88 4.18 -12.75
CA LYS A 13 -12.47 5.53 -12.38
C LYS A 13 -11.13 5.98 -12.98
N ASP A 14 -10.51 5.15 -13.81
CA ASP A 14 -9.15 5.37 -14.34
C ASP A 14 -8.09 5.64 -13.25
N ILE A 15 -8.21 4.99 -12.08
CA ILE A 15 -7.30 5.17 -10.95
C ILE A 15 -6.31 3.98 -10.85
N SER A 16 -5.03 4.30 -10.69
CA SER A 16 -3.99 3.35 -10.27
C SER A 16 -3.28 3.85 -9.03
N ILE A 17 -3.21 3.02 -7.98
CA ILE A 17 -2.52 3.33 -6.73
C ILE A 17 -1.42 2.28 -6.50
N THR A 18 -0.17 2.74 -6.43
CA THR A 18 0.99 1.90 -6.07
C THR A 18 1.64 2.42 -4.80
N ILE A 19 1.70 1.57 -3.77
CA ILE A 19 2.32 1.88 -2.48
C ILE A 19 3.56 1.01 -2.31
N LEU A 20 4.72 1.67 -2.25
CA LEU A 20 6.01 1.04 -1.98
C LEU A 20 6.39 1.31 -0.51
N THR A 21 6.28 0.27 0.32
CA THR A 21 6.79 0.33 1.69
C THR A 21 8.16 -0.31 1.72
N ASN A 22 9.16 0.35 2.32
CA ASN A 22 10.46 -0.25 2.54
C ASN A 22 10.50 -0.97 3.89
N ARG A 23 11.10 -2.16 3.96
CA ARG A 23 11.36 -2.86 5.22
C ARG A 23 12.73 -2.48 5.72
N VAL A 24 12.75 -1.66 6.77
CA VAL A 24 14.01 -1.20 7.40
C VAL A 24 14.58 -2.20 8.41
N TYR A 25 13.80 -3.20 8.82
CA TYR A 25 14.23 -4.24 9.76
C TYR A 25 14.45 -5.57 9.03
N PHE A 26 15.49 -6.30 9.45
CA PHE A 26 15.79 -7.63 8.95
C PHE A 26 14.75 -8.66 9.40
N GLY A 27 14.44 -9.64 8.55
CA GLY A 27 13.47 -10.70 8.85
C GLY A 27 12.02 -10.35 8.51
N ARG A 28 11.10 -11.27 8.83
CA ARG A 28 9.66 -11.16 8.51
C ARG A 28 8.76 -11.04 9.75
N ASP A 29 9.35 -11.00 10.93
CA ASP A 29 8.59 -11.03 12.20
C ASP A 29 7.94 -9.67 12.49
N ASN A 30 8.59 -8.57 12.07
CA ASN A 30 8.04 -7.23 12.23
C ASN A 30 7.06 -6.85 11.10
N ASN A 31 5.80 -7.26 11.28
CA ASN A 31 4.71 -6.96 10.36
C ASN A 31 3.90 -5.70 10.69
N LYS A 32 4.39 -4.86 11.62
CA LYS A 32 3.69 -3.62 12.03
C LYS A 32 3.44 -2.69 10.85
N HIS A 33 4.32 -2.63 9.86
CA HIS A 33 4.14 -1.79 8.67
C HIS A 33 2.96 -2.22 7.76
N MET A 34 2.41 -3.44 7.91
CA MET A 34 1.41 -3.97 6.99
C MET A 34 0.07 -3.22 7.03
N HIS A 35 -0.39 -2.81 8.22
CA HIS A 35 -1.66 -2.10 8.36
C HIS A 35 -1.63 -0.71 7.71
N LEU A 36 -0.46 -0.05 7.73
CA LEU A 36 -0.28 1.28 7.15
C LEU A 36 -0.60 1.30 5.65
N ARG A 37 -0.29 0.22 4.92
CA ARG A 37 -0.58 0.15 3.48
C ARG A 37 -2.06 0.23 3.16
N ARG A 38 -2.90 -0.42 3.99
CA ARG A 38 -4.35 -0.37 3.84
C ARG A 38 -4.88 1.03 4.18
N VAL A 39 -4.40 1.60 5.29
CA VAL A 39 -4.82 2.94 5.72
C VAL A 39 -4.45 3.98 4.66
N ILE A 40 -3.20 4.00 4.20
CA ILE A 40 -2.73 4.92 3.17
C ILE A 40 -3.49 4.73 1.86
N GLY A 41 -3.66 3.48 1.39
CA GLY A 41 -4.41 3.21 0.16
C GLY A 41 -5.83 3.73 0.20
N ASN A 42 -6.54 3.54 1.32
CA ASN A 42 -7.89 4.04 1.49
C ASN A 42 -7.95 5.58 1.56
N LEU A 43 -7.00 6.21 2.26
CA LEU A 43 -6.93 7.68 2.36
C LEU A 43 -6.66 8.31 1.00
N VAL A 44 -5.67 7.78 0.25
CA VAL A 44 -5.35 8.24 -1.10
C VAL A 44 -6.54 8.05 -2.03
N TYR A 45 -7.19 6.89 -2.01
CA TYR A 45 -8.37 6.65 -2.83
C TYR A 45 -9.50 7.63 -2.49
N LYS A 46 -9.78 7.86 -1.20
CA LYS A 46 -10.81 8.83 -0.76
C LYS A 46 -10.52 10.27 -1.22
N GLU A 47 -9.26 10.69 -1.25
CA GLU A 47 -8.86 12.03 -1.67
C GLU A 47 -8.94 12.24 -3.19
N ILE A 48 -8.80 11.16 -3.97
CA ILE A 48 -8.86 11.21 -5.45
C ILE A 48 -10.30 11.12 -5.97
N LEU A 49 -11.23 10.53 -5.19
CA LEU A 49 -12.66 10.46 -5.52
C LEU A 49 -13.35 11.83 -5.50
#